data_AF-A0A412GD87-F1
#
_entry.id   AF-A0A412GD87-F1
#
_cell.length_a   1.000
_cell.length_b   1.000
_cell.length_c   1.000
_cell.angle_alpha   90.00
_cell.angle_beta   90.00
_cell.angle_gamma   90.00
#
_symmetry.space_group_name_H-M   'P 1'
#
loop_
_entity.id
_entity.type
_entity.pdbx_description
1 polymer ?
#
loop_
_entity_poly.entity_id
_entity_poly.type
_entity_poly.pdbx_seq_one_letter_code
_entity_poly.pdbx_strand_id
1 'polypeptide(L)'
;MNETQQKKIMSSIFGIMMVSGHLNDQFKMAKELKAIHYLLKVQENLSEQESDNCLYYFFKEYAQGCKQPISDSYIRNNMIPIIKNFDSMDLTAGASLLLAAKTNL
;
A
#
# COMPACT_ATOMS: atom_id res chain seq x y z
N MET A 1 2.30 -6.47 14.21
CA MET A 1 2.93 -7.04 13.00
C MET A 1 4.35 -6.47 12.85
N ASN A 2 5.38 -7.30 12.63
CA ASN A 2 6.78 -6.84 12.50
C ASN A 2 7.14 -6.38 11.07
N GLU A 3 8.32 -5.77 10.90
CA GLU A 3 8.77 -5.21 9.61
C GLU A 3 8.81 -6.25 8.48
N THR A 4 9.27 -7.47 8.77
CA THR A 4 9.31 -8.56 7.78
C THR A 4 7.91 -8.92 7.29
N GLN A 5 6.93 -8.99 8.20
CA GLN A 5 5.54 -9.23 7.86
C GLN A 5 4.94 -8.06 7.05
N GLN A 6 5.25 -6.81 7.43
CA GLN A 6 4.83 -5.61 6.69
C GLN A 6 5.31 -5.67 5.23
N LYS A 7 6.60 -5.92 5.01
CA LYS A 7 7.17 -6.05 3.65
C LYS A 7 6.49 -7.14 2.83
N LYS A 8 6.31 -8.33 3.40
CA LYS A 8 5.66 -9.45 2.71
C LYS A 8 4.22 -9.14 2.34
N ILE A 9 3.42 -8.58 3.27
CA ILE A 9 2.04 -8.20 2.99
C ILE A 9 1.96 -7.18 1.87
N MET A 10 2.78 -6.13 1.92
CA MET A 10 2.71 -5.07 0.90
C MET A 10 3.19 -5.55 -0.48
N SER A 11 4.18 -6.46 -0.53
CA SER A 11 4.56 -7.14 -1.77
C SER A 11 3.43 -8.01 -2.33
N SER A 12 2.74 -8.78 -1.47
CA SER A 12 1.56 -9.56 -1.87
C SER A 12 0.42 -8.67 -2.39
N ILE A 13 0.13 -7.55 -1.72
CA ILE A 13 -0.87 -6.57 -2.17
C ILE A 13 -0.49 -6.00 -3.53
N PHE A 14 0.77 -5.61 -3.73
CA PHE A 14 1.27 -5.14 -5.01
C PHE A 14 1.07 -6.19 -6.12
N GLY A 15 1.47 -7.43 -5.86
CA GLY A 15 1.29 -8.54 -6.81
C GLY A 15 -0.18 -8.76 -7.19
N ILE A 16 -1.09 -8.75 -6.20
CA ILE A 16 -2.53 -8.88 -6.45
C ILE A 16 -3.03 -7.72 -7.33
N MET A 17 -2.74 -6.47 -6.95
CA MET A 17 -3.16 -5.28 -7.69
C MET A 17 -2.62 -5.24 -9.12
N MET A 18 -1.38 -5.74 -9.33
CA MET A 18 -0.77 -5.83 -10.64
C MET A 18 -1.51 -6.82 -11.54
N VAL A 19 -1.80 -8.03 -11.05
CA VAL A 19 -2.49 -9.08 -11.82
C VAL A 19 -3.95 -8.72 -12.10
N SER A 20 -4.63 -8.06 -11.16
CA SER A 20 -6.03 -7.64 -11.33
C SER A 20 -6.20 -6.31 -12.09
N GLY A 21 -5.11 -5.68 -12.51
CA GLY A 21 -5.14 -4.44 -13.30
C GLY A 21 -5.50 -3.18 -12.50
N HIS A 22 -5.49 -3.22 -11.16
CA HIS A 22 -5.80 -2.07 -10.31
C HIS A 22 -4.78 -0.94 -10.49
N LEU A 23 -3.53 -1.27 -10.82
CA LEU A 23 -2.48 -0.28 -11.08
C LEU A 23 -2.75 0.61 -12.32
N ASN A 24 -3.69 0.22 -13.18
CA ASN A 24 -4.08 1.00 -14.36
C ASN A 24 -5.10 2.11 -14.01
N ASP A 25 -5.68 2.07 -12.81
CA ASP A 25 -6.61 3.08 -12.31
C ASP A 25 -6.05 3.71 -11.03
N GLN A 26 -5.42 4.88 -11.21
CA GLN A 26 -4.79 5.61 -10.10
C GLN A 26 -5.80 6.01 -9.02
N PHE A 27 -7.05 6.28 -9.39
CA PHE A 27 -8.08 6.70 -8.44
C PHE A 27 -8.54 5.52 -7.58
N LYS A 28 -8.75 4.35 -8.21
CA LYS A 28 -9.06 3.11 -7.51
C LYS A 28 -7.92 2.68 -6.58
N MET A 29 -6.70 2.64 -7.11
CA MET A 29 -5.51 2.30 -6.32
C MET A 29 -5.35 3.22 -5.11
N ALA A 30 -5.55 4.53 -5.27
CA ALA A 30 -5.41 5.48 -4.17
C ALA A 30 -6.43 5.26 -3.04
N LYS A 31 -7.70 5.01 -3.39
CA LYS A 31 -8.75 4.68 -2.41
C LYS A 31 -8.45 3.40 -1.64
N GLU A 32 -7.97 2.38 -2.34
CA GLU A 32 -7.65 1.07 -1.76
C GLU A 32 -6.42 1.16 -0.84
N LEU A 33 -5.35 1.84 -1.28
CA LEU A 33 -4.16 2.05 -0.47
C LEU A 33 -4.43 2.92 0.77
N LYS A 34 -5.28 3.96 0.65
CA LYS A 34 -5.71 4.74 1.80
C LYS A 34 -6.49 3.89 2.80
N ALA A 35 -7.38 3.03 2.31
CA ALA A 35 -8.10 2.08 3.17
C ALA A 35 -7.15 1.10 3.86
N ILE A 36 -6.17 0.53 3.15
CA ILE A 36 -5.16 -0.36 3.73
C ILE A 36 -4.36 0.36 4.82
N HIS A 37 -3.88 1.59 4.57
CA HIS A 37 -3.18 2.41 5.57
C HIS A 37 -4.01 2.58 6.85
N TYR A 38 -5.30 2.92 6.70
CA TYR A 38 -6.22 3.04 7.82
C TYR A 38 -6.40 1.70 8.57
N LEU A 39 -6.64 0.60 7.85
CA LEU A 39 -6.87 -0.73 8.42
C LEU A 39 -5.66 -1.27 9.19
N LEU A 40 -4.45 -1.03 8.69
CA LEU A 40 -3.21 -1.39 9.37
C LEU A 40 -3.09 -0.69 10.73
N LYS A 41 -3.55 0.56 10.84
CA LYS A 41 -3.58 1.26 12.13
C LYS A 41 -4.64 0.68 13.07
N VAL A 42 -5.87 0.51 12.59
CA VAL A 42 -7.00 0.18 13.48
C VAL A 42 -7.15 -1.31 13.78
N GLN A 43 -6.70 -2.20 12.90
CA GLN A 43 -6.80 -3.66 13.08
C GLN A 43 -5.49 -4.29 13.54
N GLU A 44 -4.35 -3.82 13.01
CA GLU A 44 -3.03 -4.39 13.31
C GLU A 44 -2.25 -3.61 14.39
N ASN A 45 -2.86 -2.54 14.93
CA ASN A 45 -2.27 -1.65 15.93
C ASN A 45 -0.90 -1.08 15.52
N LEU A 46 -0.69 -0.87 14.21
CA LEU A 46 0.51 -0.19 13.75
C LEU A 46 0.48 1.29 14.13
N SER A 47 1.65 1.82 14.48
CA SER A 47 1.85 3.26 14.57
C SER A 47 1.66 3.94 13.20
N GLU A 48 1.52 5.26 13.23
CA GLU A 48 1.48 6.07 12.01
C GLU A 48 2.72 5.83 11.14
N GLN A 49 3.90 5.78 11.77
CA GLN A 49 5.17 5.58 11.08
C GLN A 49 5.28 4.18 10.44
N GLU A 50 4.81 3.14 11.12
CA GLU A 50 4.79 1.79 10.56
C GLU A 50 3.80 1.68 9.39
N SER A 51 2.65 2.35 9.49
CA SER A 51 1.66 2.38 8.42
C SER A 51 2.15 3.16 7.19
N ASP A 52 2.89 4.25 7.41
CA ASP A 52 3.60 4.98 6.35
C ASP A 52 4.70 4.11 5.72
N ASN A 53 5.42 3.32 6.52
CA ASN A 53 6.41 2.37 6.02
C ASN A 53 5.77 1.28 5.14
N CYS A 54 4.55 0.82 5.46
CA CYS A 54 3.82 -0.10 4.58
C CYS A 54 3.56 0.51 3.19
N LEU A 55 3.10 1.76 3.12
CA LEU A 55 2.96 2.45 1.82
C LEU A 55 4.31 2.62 1.11
N TYR A 56 5.39 2.92 1.86
CA TYR A 56 6.74 2.95 1.30
C TYR A 56 7.13 1.61 0.67
N TYR A 57 6.90 0.48 1.35
CA TYR A 57 7.23 -0.85 0.79
C TYR A 57 6.44 -1.16 -0.48
N PHE A 58 5.15 -0.82 -0.52
CA PHE A 58 4.35 -0.95 -1.74
C PHE A 58 4.94 -0.15 -2.91
N PHE A 59 5.28 1.13 -2.67
CA PHE A 59 5.83 1.98 -3.73
C PHE A 59 7.28 1.61 -4.10
N LYS A 60 8.02 0.93 -3.22
CA LYS A 60 9.33 0.36 -3.56
C LYS A 60 9.19 -0.79 -4.55
N GLU A 61 8.19 -1.65 -4.40
CA GLU A 61 7.88 -2.69 -5.39
C GLU A 61 7.43 -2.06 -6.72
N TYR A 62 6.52 -1.09 -6.66
CA TYR A 62 6.08 -0.34 -7.83
C TYR A 62 7.26 0.30 -8.60
N ALA A 63 8.19 0.94 -7.88
CA ALA A 63 9.33 1.61 -8.46
C ALA A 63 10.30 0.67 -9.20
N GLN A 64 10.36 -0.62 -8.83
CA GLN A 64 11.18 -1.61 -9.55
C GLN A 64 10.67 -1.86 -10.97
N GLY A 65 9.37 -1.66 -11.22
CA GLY A 65 8.77 -1.78 -12.55
C GLY A 65 8.90 -0.51 -13.40
N CYS A 66 9.35 0.61 -12.84
CA CYS A 66 9.46 1.87 -13.55
C CYS A 66 10.76 1.95 -14.36
N LYS A 67 10.65 2.42 -15.62
CA LYS A 67 11.83 2.65 -16.49
C LYS A 67 12.81 3.66 -15.88
N GLN A 68 12.28 4.66 -15.16
CA GLN A 68 13.07 5.61 -14.39
C GLN A 68 12.94 5.30 -12.91
N PRO A 69 14.05 5.24 -12.15
CA PRO A 69 14.00 5.01 -10.73
C PRO A 69 13.23 6.11 -10.02
N ILE A 70 12.24 5.73 -9.21
CA ILE A 70 11.59 6.65 -8.28
C ILE A 70 12.43 6.68 -7.00
N SER A 71 12.86 7.88 -6.57
CA SER A 71 13.69 8.00 -5.38
C SER A 71 12.90 7.76 -4.09
N ASP A 72 13.57 7.25 -3.07
CA ASP A 72 12.98 7.08 -1.73
C ASP A 72 12.46 8.40 -1.15
N SER A 73 13.17 9.50 -1.40
CA SER A 73 12.74 10.83 -1.01
C SER A 73 11.43 11.25 -1.69
N TYR A 74 11.27 10.93 -2.98
CA TYR A 74 10.05 11.24 -3.71
C TYR A 74 8.87 10.43 -3.19
N ILE A 75 9.05 9.13 -2.95
CA ILE A 75 8.01 8.26 -2.36
C ILE A 75 7.55 8.83 -1.02
N ARG A 76 8.49 9.14 -0.12
CA ARG A 76 8.19 9.60 1.24
C ARG A 76 7.56 10.99 1.28
N ASN A 77 8.04 11.92 0.46
CA ASN A 77 7.62 13.31 0.53
C ASN A 77 6.44 13.65 -0.38
N ASN A 78 6.08 12.78 -1.34
CA ASN A 78 5.00 13.05 -2.29
C ASN A 78 3.97 11.92 -2.32
N MET A 79 4.37 10.71 -2.69
CA MET A 79 3.44 9.61 -2.95
C MET A 79 2.66 9.20 -1.69
N ILE A 80 3.36 9.01 -0.57
CA ILE A 80 2.72 8.66 0.71
C ILE A 80 1.74 9.77 1.15
N PRO A 81 2.11 11.06 1.21
CA PRO A 81 1.16 12.13 1.49
C PRO A 81 -0.06 12.16 0.56
N ILE A 82 0.10 11.90 -0.75
CA ILE A 82 -1.02 11.85 -1.70
C ILE A 82 -2.03 10.78 -1.29
N ILE A 83 -1.57 9.57 -0.96
CA ILE A 83 -2.46 8.48 -0.53
C ILE A 83 -3.15 8.83 0.78
N LYS A 84 -2.41 9.32 1.79
CA LYS A 84 -2.96 9.65 3.11
C LYS A 84 -4.05 10.72 3.02
N ASN A 85 -3.83 11.73 2.18
CA ASN A 85 -4.72 12.87 2.04
C ASN A 85 -5.79 12.67 0.95
N PHE A 86 -5.87 11.50 0.32
CA PHE A 86 -6.85 11.23 -0.73
C PHE A 86 -8.30 11.38 -0.21
N ASP A 87 -9.19 12.05 -0.92
CA ASP A 87 -10.50 12.46 -0.35
C ASP A 87 -11.43 11.30 0.05
N SER A 88 -11.16 10.09 -0.44
CA SER A 88 -11.99 8.92 -0.21
C SER A 88 -11.17 7.66 0.00
N MET A 89 -11.77 6.65 0.62
CA MET A 89 -11.17 5.33 0.82
C MET A 89 -12.20 4.25 0.49
N ASP A 90 -11.75 3.13 -0.05
CA ASP A 90 -12.58 1.96 -0.31
C ASP A 90 -12.26 0.87 0.73
N LEU A 91 -12.97 0.91 1.86
CA LEU A 91 -12.73 -0.01 2.98
C LEU A 91 -13.02 -1.46 2.61
N THR A 92 -14.00 -1.72 1.75
CA THR A 92 -14.35 -3.08 1.33
C THR A 92 -13.24 -3.69 0.49
N ALA A 93 -12.76 -2.95 -0.52
CA ALA A 93 -11.65 -3.40 -1.36
C ALA A 93 -10.34 -3.48 -0.55
N GLY A 94 -10.04 -2.47 0.27
CA GLY A 94 -8.84 -2.46 1.12
C GLY A 94 -8.79 -3.62 2.12
N ALA A 95 -9.90 -3.94 2.79
CA ALA A 95 -9.98 -5.08 3.70
C ALA A 95 -9.83 -6.41 2.95
N SER A 96 -10.43 -6.53 1.76
CA SER A 96 -10.33 -7.74 0.92
C SER A 96 -8.89 -7.99 0.47
N LEU A 97 -8.19 -6.93 0.04
CA LEU A 97 -6.78 -6.99 -0.35
C LEU A 97 -5.87 -7.36 0.83
N LEU A 98 -6.08 -6.73 2.00
CA LEU A 98 -5.30 -7.01 3.20
C LEU A 98 -5.50 -8.45 3.69
N LEU A 99 -6.74 -8.95 3.65
CA LEU A 99 -7.05 -10.34 3.98
C LEU A 99 -6.38 -11.32 3.00
N ALA A 100 -6.56 -11.10 1.69
CA ALA A 100 -5.95 -11.94 0.66
C ALA A 100 -4.42 -11.99 0.78
N ALA A 101 -3.78 -10.85 1.07
CA ALA A 101 -2.34 -10.78 1.28
C ALA A 101 -1.87 -11.55 2.50
N LYS A 102 -2.66 -11.58 3.59
CA LYS A 102 -2.34 -12.34 4.81
C LYS A 102 -2.50 -13.85 4.64
N THR A 103 -3.48 -14.29 3.86
CA THR A 103 -3.71 -15.71 3.60
C THR A 103 -2.63 -16.34 2.72
N ASN A 104 -1.87 -15.51 1.99
CA ASN A 104 -0.76 -15.93 1.13
C ASN A 104 0.63 -15.86 1.82
N LEU A 105 0.68 -15.68 3.16
CA LEU A 105 1.93 -15.65 3.95
C LEU A 105 2.34 -17.03 4.47
#